data_AF-A0AAE4MDJ6-F1
#
_entry.id   AF-A0AAE4MDJ6-F1
#
_cell.length_a   1.000
_cell.length_b   1.000
_cell.length_c   1.000
_cell.angle_alpha   90.00
_cell.angle_beta   90.00
_cell.angle_gamma   90.00
#
_symmetry.space_group_name_H-M   'P 1'
#
loop_
_entity.id
_entity.type
_entity.pdbx_description
1 polymer ?
#
loop_
_entity_poly.entity_id
_entity_poly.type
_entity_poly.pdbx_seq_one_letter_code
_entity_poly.pdbx_strand_id
1 'polypeptide(L)'
;MLPQRNEYSNEIEYLYHKSLILENPSEMDPVLYFYFIDTIAHLDYTLSALAYNIDSIRCTMTAEYLRHRVDLAKDGDNALFPEFMIWLRDTNQEMFESTPILWQLVYDPDDPARYAGFRIVMDPASRIPLPPTFFRDMTDDLFAMPLLRSLYPAGALGKLFAEFKEKRCTR
;
A
#
# COMPACT_ATOMS: atom_id res chain seq x y z
N MET A 1 -23.33 21.27 -10.78
CA MET A 1 -22.74 20.72 -12.02
C MET A 1 -21.83 19.59 -11.57
N LEU A 2 -22.13 18.33 -11.89
CA LEU A 2 -21.21 17.23 -11.58
C LEU A 2 -19.93 17.48 -12.40
N PRO A 3 -18.72 17.40 -11.79
CA PRO A 3 -17.49 17.46 -12.56
C PRO A 3 -17.58 16.45 -13.71
N GLN A 4 -17.14 16.83 -14.92
CA GLN A 4 -16.99 15.85 -16.00
C GLN A 4 -16.14 14.69 -15.47
N ARG A 5 -16.60 13.45 -15.64
CA ARG A 5 -15.82 12.25 -15.27
C ARG A 5 -14.48 12.33 -15.97
N ASN A 6 -13.41 12.53 -15.21
CA ASN A 6 -12.05 12.46 -15.72
C ASN A 6 -11.56 11.01 -15.69
N GLU A 7 -10.45 10.72 -16.36
CA GLU A 7 -9.91 9.36 -16.47
C GLU A 7 -9.64 8.73 -15.09
N TYR A 8 -9.23 9.52 -14.10
CA TYR A 8 -9.06 9.09 -12.70
C TYR A 8 -10.34 8.57 -12.06
N SER A 9 -11.50 9.09 -12.44
CA SER A 9 -12.80 8.60 -11.95
C SER A 9 -13.06 7.16 -12.36
N ASN A 10 -12.59 6.75 -13.55
CA ASN A 10 -12.70 5.37 -14.01
C ASN A 10 -11.78 4.44 -13.22
N GLU A 11 -10.60 4.92 -12.84
CA GLU A 11 -9.64 4.14 -12.04
C GLU A 11 -10.07 3.98 -10.58
N ILE A 12 -10.75 4.98 -10.01
CA ILE A 12 -11.47 4.83 -8.75
C ILE A 12 -12.51 3.72 -8.88
N GLU A 13 -13.38 3.80 -9.88
CA GLU A 13 -14.42 2.78 -10.08
C GLU A 13 -13.81 1.37 -10.26
N TYR A 14 -12.66 1.27 -10.94
CA TYR A 14 -11.90 0.03 -11.05
C TYR A 14 -11.40 -0.51 -9.70
N LEU A 15 -10.81 0.35 -8.86
CA LEU A 15 -10.36 -0.02 -7.52
C LEU A 15 -11.52 -0.56 -6.66
N TYR A 16 -12.67 0.12 -6.66
CA TYR A 16 -13.84 -0.30 -5.88
C TYR A 16 -14.53 -1.57 -6.40
N HIS A 17 -14.27 -1.98 -7.64
CA HIS A 17 -14.71 -3.28 -8.16
C HIS A 17 -13.82 -4.44 -7.74
N LYS A 18 -12.61 -4.19 -7.20
CA LYS A 18 -11.79 -5.25 -6.63
C LYS A 18 -12.42 -5.77 -5.34
N SER A 19 -12.28 -7.07 -5.12
CA SER A 19 -12.92 -7.76 -4.00
C SER A 19 -12.03 -8.84 -3.44
N LEU A 20 -12.10 -8.99 -2.12
CA LEU A 20 -11.47 -10.08 -1.37
C LEU A 20 -12.46 -11.23 -1.11
N ILE A 21 -13.54 -11.35 -1.88
CA ILE A 21 -14.63 -12.31 -1.61
C ILE A 21 -14.19 -13.78 -1.50
N LEU A 22 -13.04 -14.14 -2.07
CA LEU A 22 -12.46 -15.49 -2.00
C LEU A 22 -11.40 -15.65 -0.91
N GLU A 23 -11.08 -14.56 -0.20
CA GLU A 23 -10.09 -14.53 0.86
C GLU A 23 -10.80 -14.44 2.22
N ASN A 24 -10.15 -14.91 3.27
CA ASN A 24 -10.54 -14.61 4.65
C ASN A 24 -9.54 -13.61 5.25
N PRO A 25 -9.80 -12.28 5.23
CA PRO A 25 -8.85 -11.28 5.70
C PRO A 25 -8.52 -11.40 7.19
N SER A 26 -9.42 -12.00 7.99
CA SER A 26 -9.18 -12.19 9.43
C SER A 26 -8.08 -13.22 9.74
N GLU A 27 -7.72 -14.04 8.75
CA GLU A 27 -6.67 -15.06 8.85
C GLU A 27 -5.32 -14.60 8.26
N MET A 28 -5.27 -13.41 7.65
CA MET A 28 -4.02 -12.82 7.17
C MET A 28 -3.13 -12.41 8.35
N ASP A 29 -1.82 -12.33 8.11
CA ASP A 29 -0.91 -11.75 9.10
C ASP A 29 -1.34 -10.31 9.40
N PRO A 30 -1.54 -9.93 10.69
CA PRO A 30 -2.09 -8.62 11.03
C PRO A 30 -1.27 -7.44 10.53
N VAL A 31 0.07 -7.56 10.49
CA VAL A 31 0.95 -6.49 10.02
C VAL A 31 0.92 -6.43 8.50
N LEU A 32 1.04 -7.57 7.81
CA LEU A 32 0.98 -7.58 6.34
C LEU A 32 -0.39 -7.08 5.83
N TYR A 33 -1.48 -7.49 6.49
CA TYR A 33 -2.82 -6.97 6.20
C TYR A 33 -2.94 -5.48 6.51
N PHE A 34 -2.32 -5.01 7.60
CA PHE A 34 -2.23 -3.58 7.88
C PHE A 34 -1.63 -2.84 6.68
N TYR A 35 -0.42 -3.17 6.24
CA TYR A 35 0.24 -2.43 5.16
C TYR A 35 -0.44 -2.59 3.80
N PHE A 36 -1.13 -3.71 3.57
CA PHE A 36 -2.01 -3.91 2.41
C PHE A 36 -3.17 -2.90 2.38
N ILE A 37 -3.94 -2.79 3.46
CA ILE A 37 -5.04 -1.81 3.52
C ILE A 37 -4.51 -0.38 3.53
N ASP A 38 -3.38 -0.13 4.18
CA ASP A 38 -2.74 1.19 4.23
C ASP A 38 -2.39 1.70 2.83
N THR A 39 -1.82 0.82 2.01
CA THR A 39 -1.46 1.14 0.62
C THR A 39 -2.70 1.40 -0.24
N ILE A 40 -3.77 0.61 -0.06
CA ILE A 40 -5.06 0.86 -0.74
C ILE A 40 -5.64 2.21 -0.34
N ALA A 41 -5.57 2.59 0.93
CA ALA A 41 -6.08 3.88 1.40
C ALA A 41 -5.27 5.05 0.81
N HIS A 42 -3.95 4.92 0.68
CA HIS A 42 -3.12 5.90 -0.03
C HIS A 42 -3.46 5.97 -1.52
N LEU A 43 -3.75 4.84 -2.16
CA LEU A 43 -4.20 4.78 -3.55
C LEU A 43 -5.55 5.49 -3.73
N ASP A 44 -6.55 5.17 -2.89
CA ASP A 44 -7.88 5.79 -2.88
C ASP A 44 -7.80 7.30 -2.62
N TYR A 45 -6.99 7.73 -1.65
CA TYR A 45 -6.82 9.15 -1.35
C TYR A 45 -6.23 9.91 -2.53
N THR A 46 -5.16 9.38 -3.12
CA THR A 46 -4.48 10.00 -4.26
C THR A 46 -5.41 10.09 -5.47
N LEU A 47 -6.08 8.99 -5.81
CA LEU A 47 -7.06 8.96 -6.88
C LEU A 47 -8.22 9.92 -6.63
N SER A 48 -8.78 9.95 -5.41
CA SER A 48 -9.90 10.83 -5.06
C SER A 48 -9.52 12.31 -5.18
N ALA A 49 -8.30 12.67 -4.78
CA ALA A 49 -7.79 14.03 -4.93
C ALA A 49 -7.66 14.44 -6.42
N LEU A 50 -7.26 13.51 -7.29
CA LEU A 50 -7.13 13.74 -8.74
C LEU A 50 -8.48 13.71 -9.48
N ALA A 51 -9.40 12.84 -9.05
CA ALA A 51 -10.71 12.66 -9.69
C ALA A 51 -11.70 13.77 -9.34
N TYR A 52 -11.65 14.26 -8.10
CA TYR A 52 -12.61 15.22 -7.58
C TYR A 52 -11.88 16.51 -7.18
N ASN A 53 -11.55 16.63 -5.90
CA ASN A 53 -10.82 17.72 -5.27
C ASN A 53 -10.28 17.18 -3.94
N ILE A 54 -9.16 17.73 -3.46
CA ILE A 54 -8.59 17.43 -2.15
C ILE A 54 -9.55 17.75 -0.99
N ASP A 55 -10.45 18.74 -1.16
CA ASP A 55 -11.47 19.08 -0.16
C ASP A 55 -12.78 18.28 -0.32
N SER A 56 -12.81 17.26 -1.19
CA SER A 56 -13.99 16.42 -1.32
C SER A 56 -14.22 15.59 -0.05
N ILE A 57 -15.48 15.26 0.24
CA ILE A 57 -15.81 14.47 1.44
C ILE A 57 -15.13 13.09 1.44
N ARG A 58 -14.87 12.49 0.26
CA ARG A 58 -14.06 11.26 0.15
C ARG A 58 -12.65 11.49 0.70
N CYS A 59 -11.96 12.50 0.19
CA CYS A 59 -10.61 12.84 0.66
C CYS A 59 -10.59 13.14 2.15
N THR A 60 -11.57 13.89 2.67
CA THR A 60 -11.68 14.17 4.11
C THR A 60 -11.81 12.89 4.92
N MET A 61 -12.72 11.98 4.55
CA MET A 61 -12.91 10.72 5.27
C MET A 61 -11.67 9.82 5.20
N THR A 62 -11.08 9.64 4.02
CA THR A 62 -9.87 8.83 3.85
C THR A 62 -8.68 9.45 4.60
N ALA A 63 -8.58 10.79 4.68
CA ALA A 63 -7.57 11.46 5.50
C ALA A 63 -7.76 11.22 7.00
N GLU A 64 -9.00 11.23 7.52
CA GLU A 64 -9.23 10.89 8.95
C GLU A 64 -8.77 9.46 9.25
N TYR A 65 -9.08 8.52 8.34
CA TYR A 65 -8.59 7.15 8.43
C TYR A 65 -7.05 7.09 8.44
N LEU A 66 -6.39 7.70 7.45
CA LEU A 66 -4.94 7.67 7.30
C LEU A 66 -4.19 8.37 8.45
N ARG A 67 -4.75 9.45 9.03
CA ARG A 67 -4.16 10.09 10.22
C ARG A 67 -4.03 9.12 11.38
N HIS A 68 -5.07 8.32 11.64
CA HIS A 68 -5.03 7.33 12.71
C HIS A 68 -3.99 6.23 12.41
N ARG A 69 -3.86 5.84 11.14
CA ARG A 69 -2.92 4.79 10.70
C ARG A 69 -1.46 5.19 10.84
N VAL A 70 -1.13 6.46 10.67
CA VAL A 70 0.24 6.97 10.87
C VAL A 70 0.75 6.69 12.29
N ASP A 71 -0.13 6.79 13.29
CA ASP A 71 0.24 6.48 14.68
C ASP A 71 0.31 4.97 14.90
N LEU A 72 -0.69 4.22 14.43
CA LEU A 72 -0.70 2.75 14.53
C LEU A 72 0.48 2.07 13.82
N ALA A 73 1.00 2.67 12.75
CA ALA A 73 2.18 2.17 12.03
C ALA A 73 3.45 2.19 12.89
N LYS A 74 3.47 2.98 13.98
CA LYS A 74 4.60 3.07 14.93
C LYS A 74 4.40 2.15 16.15
N ASP A 75 3.25 1.50 16.26
CA ASP A 75 2.88 0.72 17.43
C ASP A 75 3.14 -0.78 17.22
N GLY A 76 3.74 -1.41 18.24
CA GLY A 76 3.94 -2.86 18.29
C GLY A 76 4.67 -3.43 17.06
N ASP A 77 4.16 -4.55 16.55
CA ASP A 77 4.76 -5.24 15.39
C ASP A 77 4.62 -4.45 14.08
N ASN A 78 3.72 -3.45 13.99
CA ASN A 78 3.57 -2.67 12.75
C ASN A 78 4.84 -1.88 12.43
N ALA A 79 5.52 -1.35 13.44
CA ALA A 79 6.76 -0.60 13.29
C ALA A 79 7.90 -1.41 12.65
N LEU A 80 7.77 -2.74 12.64
CA LEU A 80 8.76 -3.65 12.08
C LEU A 80 8.73 -3.71 10.56
N PHE A 81 7.61 -3.36 9.91
CA PHE A 81 7.42 -3.58 8.48
C PHE A 81 8.39 -2.79 7.58
N PRO A 82 8.69 -1.49 7.82
CA PRO A 82 9.68 -0.79 7.00
C PRO A 82 11.06 -1.45 7.06
N GLU A 83 11.50 -1.87 8.25
CA GLU A 83 12.76 -2.60 8.40
C GLU A 83 12.71 -4.00 7.79
N PHE A 84 11.55 -4.66 7.85
CA PHE A 84 11.33 -5.93 7.17
C PHE A 84 11.47 -5.81 5.66
N MET A 85 10.96 -4.76 5.03
CA MET A 85 11.11 -4.54 3.59
C MET A 85 12.58 -4.37 3.18
N ILE A 86 13.37 -3.64 3.97
CA ILE A 86 14.82 -3.50 3.77
C ILE A 86 15.51 -4.85 3.94
N TRP A 87 15.19 -5.59 5.01
CA TRP A 87 15.73 -6.93 5.23
C TRP A 87 15.37 -7.90 4.09
N LEU A 88 14.14 -7.82 3.57
CA LEU A 88 13.66 -8.68 2.49
C LEU A 88 14.43 -8.39 1.21
N ARG A 89 14.64 -7.11 0.87
CA ARG A 89 15.49 -6.68 -0.26
C ARG A 89 16.89 -7.27 -0.17
N ASP A 90 17.51 -7.19 1.00
CA ASP A 90 18.92 -7.55 1.19
C ASP A 90 19.15 -9.07 1.33
N THR A 91 18.14 -9.83 1.73
CA THR A 91 18.29 -11.27 2.03
C THR A 91 17.50 -12.21 1.12
N ASN A 92 16.42 -11.72 0.51
CA ASN A 92 15.57 -12.49 -0.39
C ASN A 92 14.99 -11.59 -1.49
N GLN A 93 15.86 -11.20 -2.42
CA GLN A 93 15.54 -10.28 -3.51
C GLN A 93 14.37 -10.76 -4.38
N GLU A 94 14.28 -12.06 -4.69
CA GLU A 94 13.17 -12.63 -5.48
C GLU A 94 11.82 -12.36 -4.80
N MET A 95 11.75 -12.56 -3.47
CA MET A 95 10.53 -12.28 -2.73
C MET A 95 10.25 -10.78 -2.62
N PHE A 96 11.28 -9.95 -2.45
CA PHE A 96 11.13 -8.48 -2.48
C PHE A 96 10.53 -8.00 -3.80
N GLU A 97 11.07 -8.45 -4.93
CA GLU A 97 10.60 -8.09 -6.28
C GLU A 97 9.18 -8.60 -6.56
N SER A 98 8.72 -9.63 -5.83
CA SER A 98 7.34 -10.15 -5.91
C SER A 98 6.32 -9.36 -5.06
N THR A 99 6.77 -8.45 -4.19
CA THR A 99 5.87 -7.57 -3.41
C THR A 99 5.31 -6.44 -4.27
N PRO A 100 4.25 -5.72 -3.83
CA PRO A 100 3.76 -4.57 -4.56
C PRO A 100 4.86 -3.56 -4.87
N ILE A 101 4.88 -3.04 -6.09
CA ILE A 101 5.84 -2.02 -6.53
C ILE A 101 5.82 -0.81 -5.57
N LEU A 102 4.64 -0.41 -5.08
CA LEU A 102 4.55 0.67 -4.08
C LEU A 102 5.28 0.34 -2.78
N TRP A 103 5.27 -0.91 -2.31
CA TRP A 103 6.02 -1.29 -1.11
C TRP A 103 7.52 -1.25 -1.37
N GLN A 104 7.95 -1.74 -2.53
CA GLN A 104 9.35 -1.71 -2.92
C GLN A 104 9.88 -0.28 -2.93
N LEU A 105 9.15 0.66 -3.55
CA LEU A 105 9.62 2.02 -3.73
C LEU A 105 9.45 2.88 -2.47
N VAL A 106 8.32 2.80 -1.77
CA VAL A 106 8.05 3.66 -0.59
C VAL A 106 8.91 3.29 0.62
N TYR A 107 9.29 2.02 0.75
CA TYR A 107 10.10 1.54 1.88
C TYR A 107 11.58 1.32 1.55
N ASP A 108 12.01 1.62 0.33
CA ASP A 108 13.44 1.69 0.00
C ASP A 108 14.00 3.06 0.40
N PRO A 109 14.99 3.15 1.31
CA PRO A 109 15.59 4.42 1.71
C PRO A 109 16.35 5.14 0.58
N ASP A 110 16.72 4.41 -0.48
CA ASP A 110 17.44 4.94 -1.64
C ASP A 110 16.49 5.48 -2.73
N ASP A 111 15.18 5.25 -2.61
CA ASP A 111 14.17 5.74 -3.55
C ASP A 111 13.47 7.03 -3.04
N PRO A 112 13.22 8.02 -3.91
CA PRO A 112 12.54 9.26 -3.50
C PRO A 112 11.03 9.09 -3.23
N ALA A 113 10.43 7.97 -3.62
CA ALA A 113 9.00 7.73 -3.53
C ALA A 113 8.52 7.68 -2.07
N ARG A 114 7.36 8.28 -1.82
CA ARG A 114 6.78 8.36 -0.46
C ARG A 114 5.31 8.72 -0.47
N TYR A 115 4.67 8.51 0.67
CA TYR A 115 3.38 9.09 0.99
C TYR A 115 3.53 10.53 1.52
N ALA A 116 3.36 11.53 0.66
CA ALA A 116 3.49 12.95 1.02
C ALA A 116 2.12 13.61 1.21
N GLY A 117 1.76 13.88 2.47
CA GLY A 117 0.41 14.36 2.80
C GLY A 117 -0.65 13.39 2.33
N PHE A 118 -0.43 12.08 2.59
CA PHE A 118 -1.24 10.94 2.16
C PHE A 118 -1.25 10.61 0.68
N ARG A 119 -0.69 11.47 -0.19
CA ARG A 119 -0.61 11.19 -1.62
C ARG A 119 0.61 10.34 -1.96
N ILE A 120 0.45 9.46 -2.93
CA ILE A 120 1.56 8.78 -3.59
C ILE A 120 2.33 9.83 -4.40
N VAL A 121 3.62 9.98 -4.09
CA VAL A 121 4.55 10.85 -4.80
C VAL A 121 5.77 10.04 -5.19
N MET A 122 5.98 9.86 -6.49
CA MET A 122 7.13 9.11 -7.03
C MET A 122 8.39 9.99 -7.12
N ASP A 123 8.24 11.22 -7.63
CA ASP A 123 9.31 12.22 -7.67
C ASP A 123 8.82 13.51 -6.98
N PRO A 124 9.42 13.91 -5.85
CA PRO A 124 9.10 15.15 -5.15
C PRO A 124 9.33 16.43 -5.93
N ALA A 125 10.25 16.41 -6.90
CA ALA A 125 10.52 17.56 -7.76
C ALA A 125 9.47 17.69 -8.87
N SER A 126 8.82 16.59 -9.24
CA SER A 126 7.77 16.57 -10.25
C SER A 126 6.48 17.23 -9.73
N ARG A 127 5.88 18.03 -10.61
CA ARG A 127 4.52 18.59 -10.42
C ARG A 127 3.50 17.92 -11.35
N ILE A 128 3.94 16.93 -12.11
CA ILE A 128 3.11 16.24 -13.08
C ILE A 128 2.28 15.19 -12.32
N PRO A 129 0.95 15.20 -12.45
CA PRO A 129 0.12 14.14 -11.89
C PRO A 129 0.53 12.76 -12.42
N LEU A 130 0.42 11.74 -11.58
CA LEU A 130 0.63 10.36 -12.02
C LEU A 130 -0.42 10.00 -13.08
N PRO A 131 -0.05 9.23 -14.12
CA PRO A 131 -0.99 8.86 -15.17
C PRO A 131 -2.06 7.91 -14.62
N PRO A 132 -3.30 7.91 -15.15
CA PRO A 132 -4.35 6.97 -14.72
C PRO A 132 -3.91 5.49 -14.78
N THR A 133 -3.13 5.11 -15.80
CA THR A 133 -2.61 3.75 -15.96
C THR A 133 -1.76 3.29 -14.77
N PHE A 134 -1.01 4.20 -14.14
CA PHE A 134 -0.25 3.87 -12.93
C PHE A 134 -1.17 3.32 -11.83
N PHE A 135 -2.31 3.96 -11.60
CA PHE A 135 -3.24 3.53 -10.55
C PHE A 135 -3.91 2.20 -10.87
N ARG A 136 -4.19 1.94 -12.15
CA ARG A 136 -4.67 0.64 -12.62
C ARG A 136 -3.64 -0.46 -12.32
N ASP A 137 -2.39 -0.22 -12.69
CA ASP A 137 -1.30 -1.17 -12.50
C ASP A 137 -1.10 -1.47 -11.01
N MET A 138 -1.08 -0.44 -10.14
CA MET A 138 -0.96 -0.63 -8.69
C MET A 138 -2.18 -1.36 -8.10
N THR A 139 -3.37 -1.13 -8.64
CA THR A 139 -4.58 -1.87 -8.26
C THR A 139 -4.47 -3.34 -8.66
N ASP A 140 -3.94 -3.65 -9.84
CA ASP A 140 -3.77 -5.04 -10.27
C ASP A 140 -2.70 -5.78 -9.47
N ASP A 141 -1.61 -5.09 -9.13
CA ASP A 141 -0.52 -5.58 -8.31
C ASP A 141 -0.98 -5.93 -6.88
N LEU A 142 -1.69 -5.01 -6.21
CA LEU A 142 -2.23 -5.23 -4.86
C LEU A 142 -3.25 -6.37 -4.78
N PHE A 143 -4.02 -6.59 -5.85
CA PHE A 143 -5.05 -7.63 -5.88
C PHE A 143 -4.60 -8.89 -6.63
N ALA A 144 -3.30 -9.02 -6.91
CA ALA A 144 -2.75 -10.21 -7.51
C ALA A 144 -2.87 -11.42 -6.55
N MET A 145 -3.44 -12.53 -7.03
CA MET A 145 -3.60 -13.74 -6.22
C MET A 145 -2.32 -14.26 -5.57
N PRO A 146 -1.13 -14.23 -6.22
CA PRO A 146 0.12 -14.62 -5.58
C PRO A 146 0.42 -13.79 -4.34
N LEU A 147 0.22 -12.46 -4.41
CA LEU A 147 0.40 -11.57 -3.28
C LEU A 147 -0.59 -11.90 -2.17
N LEU A 148 -1.90 -11.92 -2.46
CA LEU A 148 -2.94 -12.14 -1.44
C LEU A 148 -2.70 -13.43 -0.64
N ARG A 149 -2.33 -14.52 -1.33
CA ARG A 149 -1.98 -15.80 -0.69
C ARG A 149 -0.72 -15.74 0.16
N SER A 150 0.21 -14.84 -0.18
CA SER A 150 1.46 -14.68 0.57
C SER A 150 1.28 -13.96 1.90
N LEU A 151 0.21 -13.16 2.06
CA LEU A 151 -0.07 -12.37 3.26
C LEU A 151 -0.54 -13.22 4.46
N TYR A 152 -0.90 -14.47 4.23
CA TYR A 152 -1.26 -15.41 5.29
C TYR A 152 -0.03 -15.84 6.10
N PRO A 153 -0.16 -16.17 7.41
CA PRO A 153 0.97 -16.63 8.22
C PRO A 153 1.70 -17.85 7.64
N ALA A 154 0.97 -18.75 6.96
CA ALA A 154 1.54 -19.91 6.27
C ALA A 154 2.04 -19.60 4.84
N GLY A 155 1.71 -18.41 4.32
CA GLY A 155 2.14 -17.88 3.03
C GLY A 155 3.62 -17.49 3.03
N ALA A 156 4.14 -17.18 1.85
CA ALA A 156 5.57 -16.89 1.67
C ALA A 156 6.02 -15.65 2.45
N LEU A 157 5.31 -14.52 2.32
CA LEU A 157 5.63 -13.29 3.07
C LEU A 157 5.36 -13.46 4.56
N GLY A 158 4.25 -14.11 4.96
CA GLY A 158 3.95 -14.37 6.37
C GLY A 158 5.05 -15.15 7.10
N LYS A 159 5.59 -16.20 6.46
CA LYS A 159 6.72 -16.97 7.00
C LYS A 159 7.99 -16.14 7.13
N LEU A 160 8.31 -15.35 6.10
CA LEU A 160 9.50 -14.49 6.10
C LEU A 160 9.40 -13.38 7.15
N PHE A 161 8.20 -12.82 7.35
CA PHE A 161 7.97 -11.82 8.38
C PHE A 161 8.12 -12.44 9.78
N ALA A 162 7.59 -13.64 10.00
CA ALA A 162 7.80 -14.37 11.26
C ALA A 162 9.29 -14.64 11.53
N GLU A 163 10.03 -15.11 10.52
CA GLU A 163 11.49 -15.33 10.62
C GLU A 163 12.24 -14.03 10.96
N PHE A 164 11.88 -12.91 10.31
CA PHE A 164 12.45 -11.60 10.59
C PHE A 164 12.21 -11.19 12.05
N LYS A 165 10.99 -11.38 12.56
CA LYS A 165 10.64 -11.07 13.97
C LYS A 165 11.49 -11.90 14.94
N GLU A 166 11.64 -13.20 14.69
CA GLU A 166 12.46 -14.07 15.53
C GLU A 166 13.92 -13.60 15.57
N LYS A 167 14.51 -13.27 14.42
CA LYS A 167 15.88 -12.76 14.32
C LYS A 167 16.09 -11.45 15.08
N ARG A 168 15.09 -10.57 15.10
CA ARG A 168 15.13 -9.31 15.86
C ARG A 168 15.04 -9.53 17.36
N CYS A 169 14.24 -10.49 17.82
CA CYS A 169 14.10 -10.82 19.24
C CYS A 169 15.34 -11.54 19.83
N THR A 170 16.15 -12.19 19.00
CA THR A 170 17.41 -12.84 19.43
C THR A 170 18.64 -11.94 19.47
N ARG A 171 18.51 -10.65 19.12
CA ARG A 171 19.57 -9.63 19.22
C ARG A 171 19.32 -8.70 20.40
#